data_AF-A0A961Z830-F1
#
_entry.id   AF-A0A961Z830-F1
#
_cell.length_a   1.000
_cell.length_b   1.000
_cell.length_c   1.000
_cell.angle_alpha   90.00
_cell.angle_beta   90.00
_cell.angle_gamma   90.00
#
_symmetry.space_group_name_H-M   'P 1'
#
loop_
_entity.id
_entity.type
_entity.pdbx_description
1 polymer ?
#
loop_
_entity_poly.entity_id
_entity_poly.type
_entity_poly.pdbx_seq_one_letter_code
_entity_poly.pdbx_strand_id
1 'polypeptide(L)'
;MFPKKGNRFPNGSNGNADELTYATAIGQALQAELGGSHRAVKTIMAWTSANERTVKNWMAGTSGPRGDHLVGLIRHSDAVLTAVLRLADREQALAVVDLAALRRRLVEMEADLGRLLDDGRSGV
;
A
#
# COMPACT_ATOMS: atom_id res chain seq x y z
N MET A 1 8.59 19.23 -36.05
CA MET A 1 8.93 18.98 -34.63
C MET A 1 7.63 18.70 -33.90
N PHE A 2 7.36 17.45 -33.50
CA PHE A 2 6.10 17.05 -32.88
C PHE A 2 6.19 17.20 -31.36
N PRO A 3 5.17 17.72 -30.66
CA PRO A 3 5.16 17.74 -29.21
C PRO A 3 5.00 16.31 -28.68
N LYS A 4 5.92 15.88 -27.82
CA LYS A 4 5.85 14.61 -27.08
C LYS A 4 4.71 14.69 -26.05
N LYS A 5 3.48 14.40 -26.48
CA LYS A 5 2.34 14.19 -25.58
C LYS A 5 2.49 12.78 -25.01
N GLY A 6 3.07 12.69 -23.81
CA GLY A 6 3.10 11.44 -23.04
C GLY A 6 1.67 11.00 -22.71
N ASN A 7 1.41 9.69 -22.85
CA ASN A 7 0.15 9.00 -22.61
C ASN A 7 -0.61 9.53 -21.38
N ARG A 8 -1.70 10.26 -21.63
CA ARG A 8 -2.81 10.28 -20.69
C ARG A 8 -3.60 9.01 -20.93
N PHE A 9 -3.62 8.11 -19.96
CA PHE A 9 -4.63 7.06 -19.93
C PHE A 9 -5.99 7.76 -19.87
N PRO A 10 -6.91 7.51 -20.81
CA PRO A 10 -8.25 8.05 -20.69
C PRO A 10 -8.90 7.35 -19.49
N ASN A 11 -8.98 8.05 -18.37
CA ASN A 11 -9.90 7.67 -17.31
C ASN A 11 -11.29 7.88 -17.90
N GLY A 12 -12.00 6.79 -18.15
CA GLY A 12 -13.33 6.82 -18.71
C GLY A 12 -14.34 7.29 -17.67
N SER A 13 -14.42 8.58 -17.42
CA SER A 13 -15.65 9.19 -16.92
C SER A 13 -15.62 10.71 -17.20
N ASN A 14 -16.71 11.20 -17.76
CA ASN A 14 -16.92 12.61 -18.00
C ASN A 14 -17.04 13.34 -16.65
N GLY A 15 -16.07 14.20 -16.35
CA GLY A 15 -16.30 15.52 -15.77
C GLY A 15 -17.23 15.64 -14.55
N ASN A 16 -17.19 14.72 -13.59
CA ASN A 16 -17.86 14.88 -12.30
C ASN A 16 -16.85 14.77 -11.14
N ALA A 17 -17.02 15.67 -10.18
CA ALA A 17 -15.97 16.21 -9.32
C ALA A 17 -15.57 15.35 -8.10
N ASP A 18 -15.61 14.01 -8.17
CA ASP A 18 -15.32 13.19 -6.98
C ASP A 18 -14.70 11.80 -7.25
N GLU A 19 -14.21 11.55 -8.47
CA GLU A 19 -13.52 10.28 -8.76
C GLU A 19 -12.04 10.38 -8.32
N LEU A 20 -11.75 9.82 -7.14
CA LEU A 20 -10.40 9.66 -6.61
C LEU A 20 -9.54 8.94 -7.66
N THR A 21 -8.60 9.66 -8.28
CA THR A 21 -7.72 9.04 -9.27
C THR A 21 -6.90 7.94 -8.60
N TYR A 22 -6.56 6.89 -9.37
CA TYR A 22 -5.69 5.81 -8.89
C TYR A 22 -4.44 6.33 -8.16
N ALA A 23 -3.77 7.35 -8.70
CA ALA A 23 -2.59 7.93 -8.07
C ALA A 23 -2.90 8.54 -6.69
N THR A 24 -4.00 9.30 -6.59
CA THR A 24 -4.45 9.93 -5.34
C THR A 24 -4.82 8.90 -4.29
N ALA A 25 -5.57 7.85 -4.66
CA ALA A 25 -6.00 6.80 -3.76
C ALA A 25 -4.80 6.02 -3.18
N ILE A 26 -3.81 5.69 -4.02
CA ILE A 26 -2.59 5.04 -3.57
C ILE A 26 -1.77 5.96 -2.66
N GLY A 27 -1.64 7.24 -3.01
CA GLY A 27 -0.95 8.23 -2.18
C GLY A 27 -1.57 8.36 -0.78
N GLN A 28 -2.90 8.44 -0.71
CA GLN A 28 -3.64 8.48 0.56
C GLN A 28 -3.44 7.20 1.37
N ALA A 29 -3.51 6.03 0.75
CA ALA A 29 -3.28 4.76 1.43
C ALA A 29 -1.87 4.67 2.06
N LEU A 30 -0.84 5.07 1.29
CA LEU A 30 0.54 5.11 1.78
C LEU A 30 0.71 6.10 2.93
N GLN A 31 0.08 7.29 2.84
CA GLN A 31 0.14 8.27 3.92
C GLN A 31 -0.62 7.82 5.17
N ALA A 32 -1.76 7.15 5.01
CA ALA A 32 -2.53 6.63 6.13
C ALA A 32 -1.76 5.54 6.90
N GLU A 33 -1.03 4.67 6.18
CA GLU A 33 -0.30 3.56 6.79
C GLU A 33 1.08 3.97 7.34
N LEU A 34 1.85 4.78 6.60
CA LEU A 34 3.25 5.08 6.92
C LEU A 34 3.49 6.52 7.37
N GLY A 35 2.51 7.41 7.21
CA GLY A 35 2.65 8.85 7.41
C GLY A 35 3.45 9.55 6.30
N GLY A 36 3.66 10.86 6.46
CA GLY A 36 4.40 11.71 5.51
C GLY A 36 5.89 11.89 5.77
N SER A 37 6.53 10.97 6.51
CA SER A 37 7.91 11.16 7.00
C SER A 37 8.98 10.71 6.01
N HIS A 38 10.23 11.17 6.19
CA HIS A 38 11.36 10.66 5.40
C HIS A 38 11.58 9.15 5.58
N ARG A 39 11.22 8.60 6.76
CA ARG A 39 11.26 7.16 7.03
C ARG A 39 10.28 6.41 6.13
N ALA A 40 9.06 6.91 5.93
CA ALA A 40 8.07 6.31 5.03
C ALA A 40 8.62 6.20 3.60
N VAL A 41 9.25 7.27 3.12
CA VAL A 41 9.89 7.29 1.79
C VAL A 41 10.97 6.20 1.69
N LYS A 42 11.86 6.08 2.67
CA LYS A 42 12.91 5.04 2.68
C LYS A 42 12.33 3.62 2.74
N THR A 43 11.28 3.40 3.54
CA THR A 43 10.59 2.12 3.62
C THR A 43 10.00 1.72 2.26
N ILE A 44 9.29 2.63 1.60
CA ILE A 44 8.70 2.36 0.28
C ILE A 44 9.78 2.10 -0.78
N MET A 45 10.89 2.84 -0.74
CA MET A 45 12.04 2.56 -1.61
C MET A 45 12.59 1.15 -1.39
N ALA A 46 12.70 0.70 -0.13
CA ALA A 46 13.18 -0.65 0.18
C ALA A 46 12.22 -1.75 -0.34
N TRP A 47 10.90 -1.52 -0.27
CA TRP A 47 9.90 -2.47 -0.77
C TRP A 47 9.84 -2.57 -2.29
N THR A 48 10.12 -1.48 -3.00
CA THR A 48 9.85 -1.37 -4.44
C THR A 48 11.11 -1.23 -5.29
N SER A 49 12.27 -0.99 -4.69
CA SER A 49 13.51 -0.58 -5.38
C SER A 49 13.37 0.70 -6.24
N ALA A 50 12.28 1.46 -6.05
CA ALA A 50 12.08 2.71 -6.76
C ALA A 50 12.97 3.82 -6.19
N ASN A 51 13.28 4.82 -7.02
CA ASN A 51 14.03 5.99 -6.57
C ASN A 51 13.17 6.93 -5.71
N GLU A 52 13.83 7.78 -4.92
CA GLU A 52 13.19 8.68 -3.96
C GLU A 52 12.17 9.63 -4.61
N ARG A 53 12.48 10.19 -5.78
CA ARG A 53 11.58 11.11 -6.49
C ARG A 53 10.29 10.39 -6.90
N THR A 54 10.41 9.18 -7.44
CA THR A 54 9.26 8.37 -7.85
C THR A 54 8.38 8.04 -6.65
N VAL A 55 8.96 7.65 -5.53
CA VAL A 55 8.21 7.37 -4.29
C VAL A 55 7.49 8.61 -3.77
N LYS A 56 8.17 9.76 -3.71
CA LYS A 56 7.54 11.03 -3.30
C LYS A 56 6.36 11.40 -4.22
N ASN A 57 6.48 11.17 -5.51
CA ASN A 57 5.39 11.42 -6.46
C ASN A 57 4.20 10.48 -6.25
N TRP A 58 4.43 9.23 -5.81
CA TRP A 58 3.35 8.31 -5.42
C TRP A 58 2.66 8.76 -4.15
N MET A 59 3.42 9.10 -3.11
CA MET A 59 2.87 9.58 -1.84
C MET A 59 2.10 10.90 -2.00
N ALA A 60 2.52 11.77 -2.91
CA ALA A 60 1.81 13.01 -3.24
C ALA A 60 0.59 12.80 -4.15
N GLY A 61 0.38 11.59 -4.68
CA GLY A 61 -0.69 11.30 -5.64
C GLY A 61 -0.50 11.91 -7.03
N THR A 62 0.68 12.47 -7.32
CA THR A 62 0.99 13.08 -8.63
C THR A 62 1.17 12.02 -9.74
N SER A 63 1.60 10.82 -9.36
CA SER A 63 1.70 9.67 -10.27
C SER A 63 1.39 8.39 -9.51
N GLY A 64 0.94 7.33 -10.20
CA GLY A 64 0.74 6.03 -9.58
C GLY A 64 1.90 5.06 -9.81
N PRO A 65 2.12 4.09 -8.92
CA PRO A 65 3.03 2.98 -9.16
C PRO A 65 2.52 2.11 -10.32
N ARG A 66 3.42 1.44 -11.03
CA ARG A 66 3.11 0.61 -12.20
C ARG A 66 3.67 -0.78 -12.02
N GLY A 67 2.96 -1.80 -12.52
CA GLY A 67 3.43 -3.18 -12.61
C GLY A 67 4.09 -3.66 -11.32
N ASP A 68 5.35 -4.06 -11.42
CA ASP A 68 6.15 -4.63 -10.33
C ASP A 68 6.23 -3.72 -9.09
N HIS A 69 6.24 -2.40 -9.27
CA HIS A 69 6.24 -1.49 -8.11
C HIS A 69 4.92 -1.54 -7.34
N LEU A 70 3.79 -1.69 -8.04
CA LEU A 70 2.50 -1.86 -7.38
C LEU A 70 2.44 -3.20 -6.66
N VAL A 71 2.95 -4.27 -7.29
CA VAL A 71 3.04 -5.60 -6.65
C VAL A 71 3.92 -5.54 -5.39
N GLY A 72 5.04 -4.82 -5.45
CA GLY A 72 5.91 -4.59 -4.31
C GLY A 72 5.20 -3.87 -3.17
N LEU A 73 4.43 -2.82 -3.47
CA LEU A 73 3.62 -2.14 -2.45
C LEU A 73 2.55 -3.04 -1.85
N ILE A 74 1.75 -3.72 -2.68
CA ILE A 74 0.67 -4.62 -2.22
C ILE A 74 1.21 -5.76 -1.35
N ARG A 75 2.42 -6.23 -1.62
CA ARG A 75 3.07 -7.27 -0.81
C ARG A 75 3.33 -6.83 0.64
N HIS A 76 3.48 -5.54 0.87
CA HIS A 76 3.93 -4.99 2.15
C HIS A 76 2.92 -4.04 2.83
N SER A 77 1.88 -3.60 2.11
CA SER A 77 0.91 -2.63 2.59
C SER A 77 -0.52 -3.09 2.34
N ASP A 78 -1.21 -3.44 3.43
CA ASP A 78 -2.62 -3.80 3.42
C ASP A 78 -3.51 -2.60 3.05
N ALA A 79 -3.09 -1.37 3.38
CA ALA A 79 -3.82 -0.17 2.98
C ALA A 79 -3.80 0.03 1.45
N VAL A 80 -2.66 -0.23 0.81
CA VAL A 80 -2.54 -0.17 -0.66
C VAL A 80 -3.35 -1.29 -1.32
N LEU A 81 -3.30 -2.51 -0.80
CA LEU A 81 -4.15 -3.61 -1.28
C LEU A 81 -5.64 -3.23 -1.18
N THR A 82 -6.04 -2.66 -0.04
CA THR A 82 -7.41 -2.21 0.18
C THR A 82 -7.84 -1.15 -0.82
N ALA A 83 -7.00 -0.14 -1.06
CA ALA A 83 -7.28 0.91 -2.04
C ALA A 83 -7.46 0.35 -3.45
N VAL A 84 -6.61 -0.59 -3.88
CA VAL A 84 -6.71 -1.22 -5.20
C VAL A 84 -7.99 -2.04 -5.34
N LEU A 85 -8.38 -2.81 -4.32
CA LEU A 85 -9.60 -3.62 -4.36
C LEU A 85 -10.86 -2.74 -4.38
N ARG A 86 -10.87 -1.61 -3.65
CA ARG A 86 -11.96 -0.61 -3.73
C ARG A 86 -12.07 -0.01 -5.12
N LEU A 87 -10.95 0.45 -5.69
CA LEU A 87 -10.93 0.99 -7.06
C LEU A 87 -11.34 -0.02 -8.12
N ALA A 88 -11.13 -1.32 -7.86
CA ALA A 88 -11.53 -2.40 -8.74
C ALA A 88 -12.99 -2.87 -8.53
N ASP A 89 -13.74 -2.25 -7.63
CA ASP A 89 -15.09 -2.67 -7.23
C ASP A 89 -15.14 -4.13 -6.74
N ARG A 90 -14.12 -4.51 -5.95
CA ARG A 90 -13.89 -5.84 -5.39
C ARG A 90 -13.87 -5.82 -3.86
N GLU A 91 -14.72 -5.02 -3.22
CA GLU A 91 -14.75 -4.91 -1.76
C GLU A 91 -15.05 -6.24 -1.05
N GLN A 92 -15.81 -7.14 -1.67
CA GLN A 92 -16.03 -8.50 -1.17
C GLN A 92 -14.75 -9.32 -1.00
N ALA A 93 -13.70 -9.01 -1.77
CA ALA A 93 -12.39 -9.64 -1.60
C ALA A 93 -11.66 -9.13 -0.35
N LEU A 94 -11.99 -7.93 0.15
CA LEU A 94 -11.44 -7.39 1.40
C LEU A 94 -11.80 -8.26 2.59
N ALA A 95 -13.05 -8.73 2.67
CA ALA A 95 -13.49 -9.59 3.77
C ALA A 95 -12.63 -10.87 3.92
N VAL A 96 -12.15 -11.41 2.80
CA VAL A 96 -11.25 -12.57 2.78
C VAL A 96 -9.82 -12.18 3.19
N VAL A 97 -9.33 -11.04 2.71
CA VAL A 97 -8.00 -10.50 3.08
C VAL A 97 -7.95 -10.17 4.58
N ASP A 98 -8.97 -9.51 5.11
CA ASP A 98 -9.08 -9.12 6.52
C ASP A 98 -9.06 -10.33 7.44
N LEU A 99 -9.80 -11.40 7.10
CA LEU A 99 -9.78 -12.65 7.87
C LEU A 99 -8.38 -13.29 7.88
N ALA A 100 -7.70 -13.32 6.73
CA ALA A 100 -6.36 -13.86 6.62
C ALA A 100 -5.32 -13.03 7.39
N ALA A 101 -5.43 -11.69 7.33
CA ALA A 101 -4.57 -10.77 8.08
C ALA A 101 -4.79 -10.88 9.59
N LEU A 102 -6.05 -10.93 10.03
CA LEU A 102 -6.41 -11.12 11.42
C LEU A 102 -5.86 -12.45 11.96
N ARG A 103 -5.98 -13.53 11.18
CA ARG A 103 -5.41 -14.83 11.53
C ARG A 103 -3.89 -14.76 11.67
N ARG A 104 -3.17 -14.11 10.74
CA ARG A 104 -1.70 -13.95 10.85
C ARG A 104 -1.33 -13.24 12.14
N ARG A 105 -2.01 -12.14 12.46
CA ARG A 105 -1.73 -11.36 13.67
C ARG A 105 -2.01 -12.12 14.96
N LEU A 106 -3.06 -12.96 14.98
CA LEU A 106 -3.33 -13.86 16.10
C LEU A 106 -2.20 -14.88 16.29
N VAL A 107 -1.71 -15.48 15.20
CA VAL A 107 -0.60 -16.46 15.25
C VAL A 107 0.70 -15.80 15.72
N GLU A 108 1.00 -14.58 15.26
CA GLU A 108 2.16 -13.81 15.72
C GLU A 108 2.08 -13.52 17.22
N MET A 109 0.92 -13.07 17.69
CA MET A 109 0.69 -12.76 19.10
C MET A 109 0.73 -14.02 19.98
N GLU A 110 0.20 -15.15 19.50
CA GLU A 110 0.30 -16.45 20.17
C GLU A 110 1.77 -16.88 20.29
N ALA A 111 2.56 -16.74 19.22
CA ALA A 111 3.98 -17.05 19.24
C ALA A 111 4.76 -16.16 20.21
N ASP A 112 4.44 -14.87 20.27
CA ASP A 112 5.04 -13.92 21.22
C ASP A 112 4.70 -14.28 22.67
N LEU A 113 3.44 -14.63 22.96
CA LEU A 113 3.01 -15.09 24.27
C LEU A 113 3.73 -16.37 24.70
N GLY A 114 3.90 -17.33 23.78
CA GLY A 114 4.68 -18.55 24.03
C GLY A 114 6.11 -18.23 24.47
N ARG A 115 6.81 -17.37 23.73
CA ARG A 115 8.19 -16.95 24.08
C ARG A 115 8.26 -16.31 25.47
N LEU A 116 7.33 -15.42 25.79
CA LEU A 116 7.27 -14.78 27.12
C LEU A 116 7.04 -15.79 28.27
N LEU A 117 6.22 -16.82 28.04
CA LEU A 117 5.92 -17.86 29.03
C LEU A 117 7.06 -18.88 29.20
N ASP A 118 7.91 -19.06 28.18
CA ASP A 118 9.06 -19.95 28.22
C ASP A 118 10.30 -19.28 28.83
N ASP A 119 10.51 -17.99 28.55
CA ASP A 119 11.58 -17.18 29.15
C ASP A 119 11.40 -17.03 30.68
N GLY A 120 10.15 -16.90 31.15
CA GLY A 120 9.84 -16.86 32.58
C GLY A 120 10.05 -18.18 33.32
N ARG A 121 10.20 -19.30 32.59
CA ARG A 121 10.32 -20.66 33.14
C ARG A 121 11.76 -21.16 33.22
N SER A 122 12.68 -20.56 32.46
CA SER A 122 14.11 -20.90 32.47
C SER A 122 14.93 -20.15 33.54
N GLY A 123 14.29 -19.28 34.33
CA GLY A 123 14.92 -18.47 35.38
C GLY A 123 14.70 -18.95 36.82
N VAL A 124 14.15 -20.15 37.04
CA VAL A 124 13.90 -20.76 38.37
C VAL A 124 14.68 -22.04 38.55
#